data_AF-A0A7C1SMA5-F1
#
_entry.id   AF-A0A7C1SMA5-F1
#
_cell.length_a   1.000
_cell.length_b   1.000
_cell.length_c   1.000
_cell.angle_alpha   90.00
_cell.angle_beta   90.00
_cell.angle_gamma   90.00
#
_symmetry.space_group_name_H-M   'P 1'
#
loop_
_entity.id
_entity.type
_entity.pdbx_description
1 polymer ?
#
loop_
_entity_poly.entity_id
_entity_poly.type
_entity_poly.pdbx_seq_one_letter_code
_entity_poly.pdbx_strand_id
1 'polypeptide(L)' 'MEPKKNPKKDLSRRSVLFLQLGLILILGLSYVAIEWKTYDKEAIDIGKLNVDDVLEEDVPITELNT' A
#
# COMPACT_ATOMS: atom_id res chain seq x y z
N MET A 1 -43.42 -10.14 18.43
CA MET A 1 -42.61 -10.74 17.35
C MET A 1 -42.94 -12.20 17.30
N GLU A 2 -43.41 -12.70 16.15
CA GLU A 2 -43.62 -14.13 15.98
C GLU A 2 -42.27 -14.86 15.95
N PRO A 3 -42.13 -15.98 16.66
CA PRO A 3 -40.90 -16.75 16.64
C PRO A 3 -40.65 -17.29 15.22
N LYS A 4 -39.43 -17.11 14.71
CA LYS A 4 -39.04 -17.63 13.39
C LYS A 4 -39.34 -19.13 13.30
N LYS A 5 -39.92 -19.57 12.17
CA LYS A 5 -40.28 -20.98 11.87
C LYS A 5 -39.15 -21.99 12.12
N ASN A 6 -37.88 -21.57 12.09
CA ASN A 6 -36.76 -22.45 12.44
C ASN A 6 -35.59 -21.71 13.13
N PRO A 7 -35.60 -21.58 14.46
CA PRO A 7 -34.59 -20.82 15.21
C PRO A 7 -33.20 -21.48 15.23
N LYS A 8 -33.11 -22.79 14.87
CA LYS A 8 -31.86 -23.54 14.82
C LYS A 8 -31.00 -23.22 13.59
N LYS A 9 -31.61 -22.72 12.51
CA LYS A 9 -30.94 -22.39 11.24
C LYS A 9 -30.68 -20.89 11.08
N ASP A 10 -30.68 -20.13 12.17
CA ASP A 10 -30.50 -18.69 12.10
C ASP A 10 -29.03 -18.32 11.87
N LEU A 11 -28.69 -18.04 10.60
CA LEU A 11 -27.37 -17.59 10.17
C LEU A 11 -26.96 -16.24 10.77
N SER A 12 -27.92 -15.44 11.26
CA SER A 12 -27.62 -14.16 11.91
C SER A 12 -26.75 -14.32 13.16
N ARG A 13 -26.87 -15.46 13.88
CA ARG A 13 -26.05 -15.77 15.06
C ARG A 13 -24.56 -15.85 14.76
N ARG A 14 -24.20 -16.05 13.49
CA ARG A 14 -22.82 -16.18 13.00
C ARG A 14 -22.48 -15.14 11.93
N SER A 15 -23.29 -14.08 11.76
CA SER A 15 -23.06 -13.11 10.68
C SER A 15 -21.67 -12.47 10.73
N VAL A 16 -21.17 -12.22 11.94
CA VAL A 16 -19.82 -11.68 12.18
C VAL A 16 -18.73 -12.61 11.64
N LEU A 17 -18.90 -13.94 11.74
CA LEU A 17 -17.93 -14.90 11.19
C LEU A 17 -17.89 -14.83 9.67
N PHE A 18 -19.04 -14.67 9.01
CA PHE A 18 -19.10 -14.50 7.55
C PHE A 18 -18.48 -13.17 7.11
N LEU A 19 -18.69 -12.10 7.88
CA LEU A 19 -18.04 -10.80 7.64
C LEU A 19 -16.52 -10.89 7.79
N GLN A 20 -16.03 -11.52 8.87
CA GLN A 20 -14.60 -11.74 9.11
C GLN A 20 -13.96 -12.59 8.02
N LEU A 21 -14.66 -13.61 7.52
CA LEU A 21 -14.17 -14.44 6.43
C LEU A 21 -13.98 -13.62 5.14
N GLY A 22 -14.94 -12.75 4.81
CA GLY A 22 -14.82 -11.81 3.69
C GLY A 22 -13.68 -10.81 3.88
N LEU A 23 -13.49 -10.32 5.11
CA LEU A 23 -12.39 -9.41 5.45
C LEU A 23 -11.02 -10.07 5.26
N ILE A 24 -10.84 -11.31 5.73
CA ILE A 24 -9.60 -12.07 5.55
C ILE A 24 -9.35 -12.33 4.05
N LEU A 25 -10.41 -12.64 3.30
CA LEU A 25 -10.32 -12.92 1.88
C LEU A 25 -9.86 -11.68 1.09
N ILE A 26 -10.48 -10.50 1.33
CA ILE A 26 -10.09 -9.26 0.63
C ILE A 26 -8.69 -8.80 1.03
N LEU A 27 -8.30 -9.01 2.29
CA LEU A 27 -6.96 -8.68 2.77
C LEU A 27 -5.90 -9.58 2.12
N GLY A 28 -6.18 -10.88 2.00
CA GLY A 28 -5.33 -11.84 1.31
C GLY A 28 -5.18 -11.53 -0.18
N LEU A 29 -6.29 -11.19 -0.86
CA LEU A 29 -6.24 -10.77 -2.27
C LEU A 29 -5.45 -9.48 -2.45
N SER A 30 -5.61 -8.51 -1.55
CA SER A 30 -4.86 -7.25 -1.60
C SER A 30 -3.37 -7.48 -1.41
N TYR A 31 -2.99 -8.38 -0.50
CA TYR A 31 -1.59 -8.76 -0.29
C TYR A 31 -0.97 -9.41 -1.54
N VAL A 32 -1.67 -10.38 -2.15
CA VAL A 32 -1.22 -11.01 -3.41
C VAL A 32 -1.15 -10.00 -4.55
N ALA A 33 -2.11 -9.07 -4.64
CA ALA A 33 -2.13 -8.03 -5.68
C ALA A 33 -0.97 -7.04 -5.55
N ILE A 34 -0.63 -6.64 -4.31
CA ILE A 34 0.54 -5.81 -4.02
C ILE A 34 1.81 -6.56 -4.44
N GLU A 35 1.95 -7.82 -4.06
CA GLU A 35 3.10 -8.65 -4.39
C GLU A 35 3.26 -8.79 -5.91
N TRP A 36 2.21 -9.15 -6.64
CA TRP A 36 2.25 -9.32 -8.10
C TRP A 36 2.55 -8.04 -8.89
N LYS A 37 2.14 -6.86 -8.41
CA LYS A 37 2.39 -5.58 -9.11
C LYS A 37 3.63 -4.84 -8.63
N THR A 38 4.11 -5.08 -7.40
CA THR A 38 5.28 -4.39 -6.84
C THR A 38 6.61 -4.93 -7.40
N TYR A 39 6.63 -6.14 -7.99
CA TYR A 39 7.84 -6.65 -8.64
C TYR A 39 8.08 -6.14 -10.05
N ASP A 40 7.10 -5.50 -10.69
CA ASP A 40 7.31 -4.83 -11.98
C ASP A 40 7.99 -3.46 -11.73
N LYS A 41 9.17 -3.51 -11.10
CA LYS A 41 10.03 -2.36 -10.78
C LYS A 41 10.81 -1.86 -12.00
N GLU A 42 10.53 -2.39 -13.18
CA GLU A 42 11.18 -1.91 -14.41
C GLU A 42 10.60 -0.56 -14.88
N ALA A 43 9.44 -0.14 -14.36
CA ALA A 43 8.76 1.09 -14.78
C ALA A 43 8.55 2.14 -13.66
N ILE A 44 9.29 2.05 -12.56
CA ILE A 44 9.30 3.08 -11.53
C ILE A 44 10.60 3.90 -11.68
N ASP A 45 10.65 4.69 -12.74
CA ASP A 45 11.57 5.83 -12.89
C ASP A 45 11.08 6.97 -11.98
N ILE A 46 11.02 6.72 -10.67
CA ILE A 46 10.93 7.80 -9.68
C ILE A 46 12.36 8.33 -9.58
N GLY A 47 12.75 9.12 -10.56
CA GLY A 47 13.97 9.91 -10.60
C GLY A 47 15.18 9.22 -10.00
N LYS A 48 15.95 8.50 -10.83
CA LYS A 48 17.40 8.56 -10.66
C LYS A 48 17.78 10.04 -10.80
N LEU A 49 17.66 10.81 -9.72
CA LEU A 49 18.26 12.13 -9.64
C LEU A 49 19.75 11.86 -9.85
N ASN A 50 20.22 12.23 -11.02
CA ASN A 50 21.62 12.17 -11.39
C ASN A 50 22.31 13.25 -10.54
N VAL A 51 22.71 12.88 -9.32
CA VAL A 51 23.46 13.75 -8.39
C VAL A 51 24.87 14.03 -8.94
N ASP A 52 25.23 13.40 -10.05
CA ASP A 52 26.50 13.63 -10.74
C ASP A 52 26.51 14.96 -11.55
N ASP A 53 25.35 15.54 -11.88
CA ASP A 53 25.25 16.76 -12.71
C ASP A 53 25.12 18.08 -11.89
N VAL A 54 25.13 18.03 -10.56
CA VAL A 54 24.88 19.22 -9.70
C VAL A 54 25.91 19.35 -8.56
N LEU A 55 27.19 19.14 -8.82
CA LEU A 55 28.26 19.41 -7.83
C LEU A 55 29.53 20.08 -8.41
N GLU A 56 29.45 20.75 -9.55
CA GLU A 56 30.46 21.75 -9.96
C GLU A 56 29.84 23.15 -9.85
N GLU A 57 29.69 23.63 -8.62
CA GLU A 57 29.47 25.07 -8.36
C GLU A 57 30.84 25.72 -8.20
N ASP A 58 31.25 26.54 -9.18
CA ASP A 58 32.45 27.35 -9.07
C ASP A 58 32.31 28.31 -7.88
N VAL A 59 33.05 28.04 -6.80
CA VAL A 59 33.13 28.93 -5.64
C VAL A 59 33.65 30.30 -6.08
N PRO A 60 32.93 31.41 -5.79
CA PRO A 60 33.43 32.72 -6.15
C PRO A 60 34.71 33.01 -5.36
N ILE A 61 35.79 33.36 -6.07
CA ILE A 61 37.00 33.90 -5.44
C ILE A 61 36.65 35.21 -4.71
N THR A 62 36.54 35.14 -3.40
CA THR A 62 36.43 36.35 -2.56
C THR A 62 37.81 36.99 -2.47
N GLU A 63 37.96 38.21 -2.99
CA GLU A 63 39.15 39.03 -2.72
C GLU A 63 39.19 39.36 -1.22
N LEU A 64 40.18 38.82 -0.52
CA LEU A 64 40.52 39.29 0.82
C LEU A 64 41.21 40.64 0.67
N ASN A 65 40.45 41.73 0.73
CA ASN A 65 40.99 43.08 0.88
C ASN A 65 41.83 43.13 2.17
N THR A 66 43.15 43.11 2.01
CA THR A 66 44.13 43.52 3.03
C THR A 66 44.51 44.97 2.80
#